data_AF-A0A2T5LJ93-F1
#
_entry.id   AF-A0A2T5LJ93-F1
#
_cell.length_a   1.000
_cell.length_b   1.000
_cell.length_c   1.000
_cell.angle_alpha   90.00
_cell.angle_beta   90.00
_cell.angle_gamma   90.00
#
_symmetry.space_group_name_H-M   'P 1'
#
loop_
_entity.id
_entity.type
_entity.pdbx_description
1 polymer ?
#
loop_
_entity_poly.entity_id
_entity_poly.type
_entity_poly.pdbx_seq_one_letter_code
_entity_poly.pdbx_strand_id
1 'polypeptide(L)'
;MPPVRILVALSIATAMALPASGQQIAPARDVNLPGVTVTADAYTESRGGYLISGDFKVDPRMPSVVFPATALVEGDVLSVEPQHLNDNDYVVLQECASADCSDSRIVRVWSSVAGRPIGGGNDRRIIIPHENKYWIWAKRLPEISRPDCETCSTRFTSFERMGPPMTINPTGEEARYHRTELDAVAKTDPLPVTKQQHEGSTFVITFAGGSTVRIRRMHAAAP
;
A
#
# COMPACT_ATOMS: atom_id res chain seq x y z
N MET A 1 15.24 -34.86 -78.10
CA MET A 1 14.06 -34.65 -77.22
C MET A 1 14.33 -33.39 -76.40
N PRO A 2 13.30 -32.57 -76.15
CA PRO A 2 13.20 -31.24 -76.78
C PRO A 2 13.55 -30.12 -75.75
N PRO A 3 13.17 -28.86 -75.95
CA PRO A 3 14.06 -27.73 -76.25
C PRO A 3 14.05 -26.68 -75.10
N VAL A 4 14.76 -25.56 -75.13
CA VAL A 4 14.37 -24.26 -75.71
C VAL A 4 15.37 -23.27 -75.07
N ARG A 5 16.29 -22.62 -75.81
CA ARG A 5 16.12 -21.33 -76.52
C ARG A 5 15.82 -20.20 -75.51
N ILE A 6 16.59 -19.13 -75.35
CA ILE A 6 16.96 -18.03 -76.26
C ILE A 6 17.84 -17.09 -75.39
N LEU A 7 19.09 -16.80 -75.76
CA LEU A 7 19.53 -15.68 -76.61
C LEU A 7 19.18 -14.27 -76.06
N VAL A 8 20.25 -13.48 -75.90
CA VAL A 8 20.39 -12.07 -76.33
C VAL A 8 19.97 -11.02 -75.30
N ALA A 9 20.65 -9.89 -75.16
CA ALA A 9 21.99 -9.43 -75.53
C ALA A 9 22.14 -8.01 -74.93
N LEU A 10 23.38 -7.54 -74.91
CA LEU A 10 23.77 -6.16 -75.22
C LEU A 10 23.03 -4.99 -74.51
N SER A 11 23.83 -4.29 -73.69
CA SER A 11 24.37 -2.97 -74.05
C SER A 11 23.81 -1.70 -73.39
N ILE A 12 24.82 -0.89 -73.02
CA ILE A 12 24.94 0.57 -73.09
C ILE A 12 24.54 1.38 -71.84
N ALA A 13 25.53 2.16 -71.43
CA ALA A 13 25.56 3.17 -70.40
C ALA A 13 24.56 4.32 -70.60
N THR A 14 24.16 4.97 -69.52
CA THR A 14 23.88 6.41 -69.52
C THR A 14 23.88 6.95 -68.09
N ALA A 15 24.69 7.98 -67.84
CA ALA A 15 24.49 8.90 -66.72
C ALA A 15 23.38 9.88 -67.10
N MET A 16 22.38 10.05 -66.24
CA MET A 16 21.40 11.14 -66.30
C MET A 16 21.12 11.66 -64.90
N ALA A 17 21.11 12.98 -64.77
CA ALA A 17 20.71 13.74 -63.59
C ALA A 17 19.19 13.99 -63.55
N LEU A 18 18.70 14.42 -62.38
CA LEU A 18 17.39 15.00 -62.01
C LEU A 18 16.30 13.99 -61.56
N PRO A 19 15.30 14.36 -60.70
CA PRO A 19 14.88 15.72 -60.31
C PRO A 19 14.69 15.97 -58.79
N ALA A 20 14.54 17.25 -58.45
CA ALA A 20 13.97 17.70 -57.19
C ALA A 20 12.48 17.30 -57.11
N SER A 21 12.14 16.40 -56.19
CA SER A 21 10.76 16.09 -55.83
C SER A 21 10.35 16.99 -54.68
N GLY A 22 9.36 17.87 -54.92
CA GLY A 22 8.73 18.67 -53.89
C GLY A 22 8.20 17.79 -52.77
N GLN A 23 8.51 18.16 -51.53
CA GLN A 23 7.84 17.61 -50.37
C GLN A 23 6.36 18.02 -50.42
N GLN A 24 5.53 17.06 -50.79
CA GLN A 24 4.09 17.11 -50.57
C GLN A 24 3.89 17.15 -49.05
N ILE A 25 3.63 18.35 -48.51
CA ILE A 25 3.17 18.51 -47.14
C ILE A 25 1.81 17.82 -47.08
N ALA A 26 1.78 16.61 -46.54
CA ALA A 26 0.53 15.98 -46.16
C ALA A 26 -0.18 16.94 -45.19
N PRO A 27 -1.46 17.29 -45.40
CA PRO A 27 -2.17 18.11 -44.44
C PRO A 27 -2.09 17.39 -43.09
N ALA A 28 -1.60 18.08 -42.07
CA ALA A 28 -1.75 17.64 -40.70
C ALA A 28 -3.25 17.41 -40.50
N ARG A 29 -3.67 16.15 -40.42
CA ARG A 29 -5.00 15.85 -39.92
C ARG A 29 -4.98 16.38 -38.50
N ASP A 30 -5.80 17.38 -38.22
CA ASP A 30 -6.20 17.73 -36.87
C ASP A 30 -6.83 16.49 -36.26
N VAL A 31 -6.00 15.65 -35.65
CA VAL A 31 -6.44 14.61 -34.75
C VAL A 31 -6.86 15.37 -33.51
N ASN A 32 -8.12 15.80 -33.51
CA ASN A 32 -8.77 16.30 -32.31
C ASN A 32 -8.97 15.10 -31.38
N LEU A 33 -7.90 14.75 -30.66
CA LEU A 33 -7.97 13.78 -29.59
C LEU A 33 -8.97 14.32 -28.57
N PRO A 34 -9.93 13.51 -28.11
CA PRO A 34 -10.85 13.96 -27.08
C PRO A 34 -10.03 14.49 -25.91
N GLY A 35 -10.32 15.72 -25.50
CA GLY A 35 -9.71 16.32 -24.32
C GLY A 35 -10.09 15.49 -23.11
N VAL A 36 -9.27 14.49 -22.77
CA VAL A 36 -9.39 13.76 -21.52
C VAL A 36 -9.08 14.77 -20.43
N THR A 37 -10.13 15.27 -19.78
CA THR A 37 -9.97 16.03 -18.55
C THR A 37 -9.55 15.00 -17.51
N VAL A 38 -8.23 14.83 -17.32
CA VAL A 38 -7.68 14.05 -16.21
C VAL A 38 -7.96 14.86 -14.95
N THR A 39 -9.16 14.71 -14.39
CA THR A 39 -9.38 15.05 -12.99
C THR A 39 -8.48 14.12 -12.19
N ALA A 40 -7.45 14.66 -11.56
CA ALA A 40 -6.65 13.91 -10.62
C ALA A 40 -7.59 13.23 -9.62
N ASP A 41 -7.37 11.93 -9.38
CA ASP A 41 -8.15 11.17 -8.40
C ASP A 41 -8.09 11.90 -7.04
N ALA A 42 -9.15 11.77 -6.23
CA ALA A 42 -9.25 12.48 -4.97
C ALA A 42 -8.01 12.23 -4.09
N TYR A 43 -7.50 13.29 -3.46
CA TYR A 43 -6.36 13.21 -2.54
C TYR A 43 -5.11 12.59 -3.17
N THR A 44 -4.83 12.90 -4.44
CA THR A 44 -3.63 12.40 -5.14
C THR A 44 -2.62 13.48 -5.47
N GLU A 45 -1.34 13.10 -5.49
CA GLU A 45 -0.24 13.87 -6.07
C GLU A 45 0.64 12.93 -6.90
N SER A 46 1.21 13.44 -7.99
CA SER A 46 2.22 12.72 -8.77
C SER A 46 3.61 13.20 -8.36
N ARG A 47 4.49 12.26 -7.97
CA ARG A 47 5.86 12.57 -7.58
C ARG A 47 6.81 11.42 -7.88
N GLY A 48 7.88 11.71 -8.62
CA GLY A 48 8.97 10.76 -8.87
C GLY A 48 8.53 9.48 -9.59
N GLY A 49 7.55 9.56 -10.50
CA GLY A 49 7.00 8.41 -11.22
C GLY A 49 5.94 7.62 -10.46
N TYR A 50 5.51 8.09 -9.28
CA TYR A 50 4.43 7.49 -8.50
C TYR A 50 3.23 8.42 -8.39
N LEU A 51 2.03 7.83 -8.47
CA LEU A 51 0.80 8.42 -7.99
C LEU A 51 0.66 8.10 -6.49
N ILE A 52 0.75 9.13 -5.65
CA ILE A 52 0.61 9.03 -4.21
C ILE A 52 -0.82 9.42 -3.85
N SER A 53 -1.55 8.54 -3.16
CA SER A 53 -2.94 8.74 -2.76
C SER A 53 -3.10 8.66 -1.24
N GLY A 54 -3.84 9.63 -0.72
CA GLY A 54 -4.37 9.63 0.64
C GLY A 54 -5.82 9.17 0.71
N ASP A 55 -6.40 8.61 -0.35
CA ASP A 55 -7.83 8.24 -0.37
C ASP A 55 -8.08 6.97 0.45
N PHE A 56 -8.24 7.17 1.75
CA PHE A 56 -8.58 6.17 2.75
C PHE A 56 -9.84 6.60 3.49
N LYS A 57 -10.55 5.61 4.04
CA LYS A 57 -11.83 5.82 4.70
C LYS A 57 -11.89 5.03 5.99
N VAL A 58 -12.55 5.60 6.99
CA VAL A 58 -13.01 4.87 8.17
C VAL A 58 -14.33 4.19 7.82
N ASP A 59 -14.51 2.94 8.22
CA ASP A 59 -15.79 2.24 8.02
C ASP A 59 -16.87 2.84 8.96
N PRO A 60 -17.97 3.39 8.41
CA PRO A 60 -19.03 3.97 9.25
C PRO A 60 -19.75 2.94 10.13
N ARG A 61 -19.68 1.64 9.79
CA ARG A 61 -20.28 0.54 10.58
C ARG A 61 -19.29 -0.03 11.60
N MET A 62 -17.99 0.16 11.36
CA MET A 62 -16.89 -0.29 12.21
C MET A 62 -15.88 0.85 12.37
N PRO A 63 -16.15 1.82 13.27
CA PRO A 63 -15.37 3.07 13.33
C PRO A 63 -13.92 2.89 13.80
N SER A 64 -13.49 1.66 14.09
CA SER A 64 -12.10 1.29 14.41
C SER A 64 -11.29 0.83 13.19
N VAL A 65 -11.92 0.68 12.03
CA VAL A 65 -11.33 0.13 10.80
C VAL A 65 -11.07 1.24 9.79
N VAL A 66 -9.84 1.29 9.29
CA VAL A 66 -9.42 2.16 8.19
C VAL A 66 -9.01 1.31 7.00
N PHE A 67 -9.54 1.63 5.82
CA PHE A 67 -9.30 0.89 4.59
C PHE A 67 -9.06 1.86 3.42
N PRO A 68 -8.31 1.43 2.39
CA PRO A 68 -8.11 2.25 1.19
C PRO A 68 -9.42 2.32 0.41
N ALA A 69 -9.74 3.48 -0.16
CA ALA A 69 -10.98 3.67 -0.92
C ALA A 69 -11.02 2.85 -2.22
N THR A 70 -9.84 2.49 -2.74
CA THR A 70 -9.64 1.57 -3.86
C THR A 70 -8.83 0.37 -3.36
N ALA A 71 -9.12 -0.83 -3.88
CA ALA A 71 -8.36 -2.02 -3.54
C ALA A 71 -6.85 -1.81 -3.80
N LEU A 72 -6.01 -2.30 -2.89
CA LEU A 72 -4.57 -2.34 -3.12
C LEU A 72 -4.27 -3.45 -4.11
N VAL A 73 -3.48 -3.15 -5.12
CA VAL A 73 -3.06 -4.10 -6.16
C VAL A 73 -1.60 -4.47 -5.98
N GLU A 74 -1.17 -5.54 -6.65
CA GLU A 74 0.23 -5.94 -6.68
C GLU A 74 1.15 -4.78 -7.10
N GLY A 75 2.24 -4.60 -6.36
CA GLY A 75 3.21 -3.54 -6.61
C GLY A 75 2.87 -2.19 -5.97
N ASP A 76 1.67 -2.02 -5.42
CA ASP A 76 1.38 -0.87 -4.57
C ASP A 76 2.33 -0.82 -3.39
N VAL A 77 2.64 0.39 -2.93
CA VAL A 77 3.42 0.61 -1.72
C VAL A 77 2.57 1.37 -0.72
N LEU A 78 2.24 0.71 0.39
CA LEU A 78 1.51 1.29 1.51
C LEU A 78 2.52 1.87 2.53
N SER A 79 2.42 3.17 2.82
CA SER A 79 3.15 3.81 3.92
C SER A 79 2.20 3.97 5.11
N VAL A 80 2.56 3.39 6.25
CA VAL A 80 1.85 3.58 7.52
C VAL A 80 2.85 4.13 8.54
N GLU A 81 2.66 5.38 8.93
CA GLU A 81 3.61 6.16 9.70
C GLU A 81 2.95 6.69 10.98
N PRO A 82 3.06 5.96 12.10
CA PRO A 82 2.65 6.48 13.39
C PRO A 82 3.44 7.74 13.73
N GLN A 83 2.74 8.86 13.98
CA GLN A 83 3.33 10.13 14.40
C GLN A 83 3.49 10.20 15.91
N HIS A 84 2.49 9.68 16.59
CA HIS A 84 2.43 9.54 18.04
C HIS A 84 1.65 8.27 18.35
N LEU A 85 2.20 7.41 19.21
CA LEU A 85 1.47 6.28 19.77
C LEU A 85 1.64 6.33 21.28
N ASN A 86 0.53 6.15 22.00
CA ASN A 86 0.60 5.92 23.45
C ASN A 86 1.35 4.62 23.73
N ASP A 87 1.91 4.48 24.93
CA ASP A 87 2.86 3.41 25.23
C ASP A 87 2.35 2.00 25.03
N ASN A 88 1.05 1.80 25.29
CA ASN A 88 0.41 0.50 25.18
C ASN A 88 -0.54 0.40 23.98
N ASP A 89 -0.50 1.38 23.07
CA ASP A 89 -1.26 1.33 21.82
C ASP A 89 -0.45 0.63 20.73
N TYR A 90 -1.13 -0.28 20.04
CA TYR A 90 -0.59 -1.05 18.94
C TYR A 90 -1.43 -0.79 17.71
N VAL A 91 -0.81 -0.27 16.65
CA VAL A 91 -1.44 -0.15 15.33
C VAL A 91 -1.12 -1.39 14.54
N VAL A 92 -2.11 -1.93 13.84
CA VAL A 92 -2.01 -3.22 13.15
C VAL A 92 -2.46 -3.03 11.70
N LEU A 93 -1.65 -3.53 10.77
CA LEU A 93 -2.06 -3.74 9.38
C LEU A 93 -2.34 -5.23 9.20
N GLN A 94 -3.56 -5.55 8.79
CA GLN A 94 -3.99 -6.92 8.51
C GLN A 94 -4.48 -7.06 7.07
N GLU A 95 -4.49 -8.30 6.62
CA GLU A 95 -5.16 -8.70 5.38
C GLU A 95 -5.99 -9.98 5.59
N CYS A 96 -6.90 -10.27 4.66
CA CYS A 96 -7.61 -11.55 4.66
C CYS A 96 -6.64 -12.69 4.30
N ALA A 97 -6.73 -13.80 5.04
CA ALA A 97 -5.99 -15.01 4.74
C ALA A 97 -6.87 -16.10 4.10
N SER A 98 -8.19 -16.00 4.29
CA SER A 98 -9.20 -16.86 3.67
C SER A 98 -10.10 -16.05 2.71
N ALA A 99 -10.77 -16.75 1.78
CA ALA A 99 -11.64 -16.11 0.78
C ALA A 99 -12.85 -15.39 1.40
N ASP A 100 -13.36 -15.92 2.52
CA ASP A 100 -14.46 -15.33 3.29
C ASP A 100 -13.98 -14.35 4.39
N CYS A 101 -12.66 -14.16 4.51
CA CYS A 101 -12.03 -13.35 5.55
C CYS A 101 -12.35 -13.80 6.98
N SER A 102 -12.73 -15.05 7.20
CA SER A 102 -12.86 -15.64 8.55
C SER A 102 -11.51 -15.77 9.25
N ASP A 103 -10.43 -15.93 8.48
CA ASP A 103 -9.04 -15.83 8.93
C ASP A 103 -8.35 -14.61 8.33
N SER A 104 -7.46 -14.03 9.12
CA SER A 104 -6.65 -12.87 8.76
C SER A 104 -5.17 -13.13 9.04
N ARG A 105 -4.32 -12.34 8.37
CA ARG A 105 -2.89 -12.32 8.59
C ARG A 105 -2.43 -10.94 9.04
N ILE A 106 -1.66 -10.88 10.12
CA ILE A 106 -0.93 -9.68 10.51
C ILE A 106 0.20 -9.45 9.50
N VAL A 107 0.15 -8.32 8.82
CA VAL A 107 1.19 -7.87 7.89
C VAL A 107 2.28 -7.14 8.66
N ARG A 108 1.90 -6.18 9.52
CA ARG A 108 2.78 -5.38 10.37
C ARG A 108 2.07 -4.91 11.64
N VAL A 109 2.85 -4.70 12.69
CA VAL A 109 2.41 -4.09 13.96
C VAL A 109 3.35 -2.96 14.31
N TRP A 110 2.83 -1.85 14.81
CA TRP A 110 3.61 -0.73 15.35
C TRP A 110 3.23 -0.50 16.81
N SER A 111 4.20 -0.11 17.63
CA SER A 111 4.01 0.38 19.01
C SER A 111 4.69 1.74 19.18
N SER A 112 4.68 2.32 20.38
CA SER A 112 5.35 3.61 20.66
C SER A 112 6.87 3.62 20.45
N VAL A 113 7.49 2.47 20.15
CA VAL A 113 8.89 2.41 19.73
C VAL A 113 9.07 3.17 18.41
N ALA A 114 9.87 4.24 18.46
CA ALA A 114 9.96 5.29 17.46
C ALA A 114 9.91 4.82 15.99
N GLY A 115 8.71 4.89 15.40
CA GLY A 115 8.49 4.91 13.94
C GLY A 115 8.95 3.67 13.19
N ARG A 116 9.02 2.50 13.84
CA ARG A 116 9.36 1.22 13.21
C ARG A 116 8.33 0.14 13.56
N PRO A 117 7.98 -0.73 12.61
CA PRO A 117 7.18 -1.89 12.92
C PRO A 117 7.97 -2.86 13.80
N ILE A 118 7.27 -3.60 14.64
CA ILE A 118 7.82 -4.64 15.49
C ILE A 118 8.34 -5.79 14.62
N GLY A 119 9.56 -6.26 14.90
CA GLY A 119 10.16 -7.41 14.21
C GLY A 119 10.54 -7.17 12.74
N GLY A 120 10.47 -5.92 12.25
CA GLY A 120 10.83 -5.56 10.88
C GLY A 120 12.07 -4.66 10.81
N GLY A 121 12.73 -4.66 9.64
CA GLY A 121 13.72 -3.64 9.29
C GLY A 121 13.10 -2.24 9.21
N ASN A 122 13.87 -1.25 8.76
CA ASN A 122 13.49 0.18 8.73
C ASN A 122 12.33 0.54 7.78
N ASP A 123 11.62 -0.43 7.22
CA ASP A 123 10.70 -0.26 6.12
C ASP A 123 9.32 0.15 6.62
N ARG A 124 9.14 1.47 6.72
CA ARG A 124 7.82 2.13 6.90
C ARG A 124 6.88 1.90 5.70
N ARG A 125 7.42 1.34 4.62
CA ARG A 125 6.78 1.06 3.35
C ARG A 125 6.57 -0.44 3.22
N ILE A 126 5.32 -0.84 3.01
CA ILE A 126 4.93 -2.22 2.74
C ILE A 126 4.65 -2.33 1.24
N ILE A 127 5.41 -3.16 0.54
CA ILE A 127 5.09 -3.55 -0.84
C ILE A 127 3.95 -4.56 -0.77
N ILE A 128 2.89 -4.28 -1.50
CA ILE A 128 1.70 -5.12 -1.61
C ILE A 128 2.00 -6.25 -2.60
N PRO A 129 2.04 -7.50 -2.15
CA PRO A 129 2.47 -8.63 -2.98
C PRO A 129 1.37 -9.14 -3.92
N HIS A 130 0.10 -8.85 -3.62
CA HIS A 130 -1.05 -9.28 -4.40
C HIS A 130 -2.28 -8.44 -4.02
N GLU A 131 -3.26 -8.42 -4.92
CA GLU A 131 -4.56 -7.82 -4.65
C GLU A 131 -5.26 -8.58 -3.52
N ASN A 132 -5.66 -7.87 -2.47
CA ASN A 132 -6.37 -8.42 -1.32
C ASN A 132 -7.09 -7.31 -0.54
N LYS A 133 -7.90 -7.69 0.43
CA LYS A 133 -8.49 -6.77 1.40
C LYS A 133 -7.50 -6.50 2.52
N TYR A 134 -7.07 -5.26 2.65
CA TYR A 134 -6.19 -4.78 3.72
C TYR A 134 -6.91 -3.77 4.59
N TRP A 135 -6.66 -3.80 5.89
CA TRP A 135 -7.21 -2.82 6.82
C TRP A 135 -6.25 -2.50 7.96
N ILE A 136 -6.39 -1.29 8.47
CA ILE A 136 -5.59 -0.72 9.56
C ILE A 136 -6.51 -0.47 10.74
N TRP A 137 -6.06 -0.84 11.93
CA TRP A 137 -6.79 -0.64 13.18
C TRP A 137 -5.82 -0.51 14.36
N ALA A 138 -6.33 -0.20 15.54
CA ALA A 138 -5.50 -0.13 16.74
C ALA A 138 -6.13 -0.84 17.94
N LYS A 139 -5.27 -1.36 18.83
CA LYS A 139 -5.65 -2.00 20.10
C LYS A 139 -4.79 -1.43 21.22
N ARG A 140 -5.40 -1.22 22.39
CA ARG A 140 -4.64 -1.00 23.63
C ARG A 140 -4.39 -2.35 24.30
N LEU A 141 -3.14 -2.69 24.53
CA LEU A 141 -2.74 -3.87 25.30
C LEU A 141 -2.44 -3.48 26.76
N PRO A 142 -2.32 -4.46 27.67
CA PRO A 142 -1.90 -4.19 29.05
C PRO A 142 -0.55 -3.49 29.12
N GLU A 143 -0.38 -2.63 30.13
CA GLU A 143 0.92 -2.04 30.45
C GLU A 143 1.84 -3.08 31.08
N ILE A 144 3.10 -3.13 30.63
CA ILE A 144 4.15 -3.93 31.28
C ILE A 144 4.91 -3.00 32.23
N SER A 145 4.30 -2.72 33.38
CA SER A 145 4.92 -1.92 34.44
C SER A 145 5.65 -2.84 35.41
N ARG A 146 6.98 -2.93 35.24
CA ARG A 146 7.92 -3.86 35.92
C ARG A 146 7.85 -5.28 35.33
N PRO A 147 8.69 -5.58 34.33
CA PRO A 147 8.80 -6.96 33.92
C PRO A 147 9.26 -7.82 35.11
N ASP A 148 8.51 -8.87 35.43
CA ASP A 148 8.88 -9.91 36.43
C ASP A 148 10.07 -10.78 35.96
N CYS A 149 10.80 -10.31 34.96
CA CYS A 149 11.90 -10.98 34.28
C CYS A 149 12.95 -9.93 33.89
N GLU A 150 14.22 -10.20 34.20
CA GLU A 150 15.32 -9.26 33.98
C GLU A 150 15.57 -8.94 32.49
N THR A 151 15.12 -9.79 31.58
CA THR A 151 15.31 -9.68 30.12
C THR A 151 14.09 -9.20 29.35
N CYS A 152 12.95 -9.03 30.02
CA CYS A 152 11.70 -8.75 29.33
C CYS A 152 11.60 -7.29 28.90
N SER A 153 10.99 -7.10 27.73
CA SER A 153 10.66 -5.80 27.22
C SER A 153 9.53 -5.16 28.04
N THR A 154 9.49 -3.83 28.06
CA THR A 154 8.35 -3.08 28.61
C THR A 154 7.15 -3.05 27.65
N ARG A 155 7.21 -3.79 26.54
CA ARG A 155 6.17 -3.86 25.51
C ARG A 155 6.11 -5.27 24.91
N PHE A 156 4.99 -5.62 24.29
CA PHE A 156 4.88 -6.85 23.53
C PHE A 156 5.62 -6.68 22.19
N THR A 157 6.57 -7.58 21.91
CA THR A 157 7.45 -7.50 20.73
C THR A 157 7.27 -8.67 19.75
N SER A 158 6.36 -9.60 20.06
CA SER A 158 6.06 -10.73 19.18
C SER A 158 4.56 -11.04 19.24
N PHE A 159 4.01 -11.47 18.10
CA PHE A 159 2.58 -11.71 17.95
C PHE A 159 2.34 -12.93 17.06
N GLU A 160 1.24 -13.62 17.32
CA GLU A 160 0.71 -14.64 16.43
C GLU A 160 0.33 -13.99 15.08
N ARG A 161 0.88 -14.52 13.99
CA ARG A 161 0.71 -13.89 12.66
C ARG A 161 -0.62 -14.18 12.00
N MET A 162 -1.27 -15.28 12.34
CA MET A 162 -2.52 -15.75 11.75
C MET A 162 -3.58 -15.81 12.83
N GLY A 163 -4.83 -15.51 12.49
CA GLY A 163 -5.94 -15.62 13.42
C GLY A 163 -7.17 -14.84 12.97
N PRO A 164 -8.19 -14.73 13.82
CA PRO A 164 -9.41 -14.01 13.48
C PRO A 164 -9.15 -12.54 13.12
N PRO A 165 -9.97 -11.92 12.26
CA PRO A 165 -9.90 -10.48 11.98
C PRO A 165 -9.96 -9.65 13.26
N MET A 166 -9.32 -8.48 13.24
CA MET A 166 -9.37 -7.50 14.34
C MET A 166 -8.85 -8.05 15.68
N THR A 167 -8.01 -9.07 15.62
CA THR A 167 -7.37 -9.69 16.79
C THR A 167 -5.86 -9.54 16.73
N ILE A 168 -5.25 -9.27 17.88
CA ILE A 168 -3.80 -9.25 18.06
C ILE A 168 -3.45 -10.03 19.32
N ASN A 169 -2.71 -11.13 19.15
CA ASN A 169 -2.34 -12.04 20.23
C ASN A 169 -0.84 -11.97 20.47
N PRO A 170 -0.38 -11.32 21.56
CA PRO A 170 1.02 -11.34 21.94
C PRO A 170 1.54 -12.75 22.22
N THR A 171 2.80 -12.98 21.87
CA THR A 171 3.55 -14.21 22.15
C THR A 171 4.81 -13.90 22.94
N GLY A 172 5.58 -14.93 23.31
CA GLY A 172 6.84 -14.77 24.05
C GLY A 172 6.69 -14.74 25.57
N GLU A 173 7.76 -14.37 26.27
CA GLU A 173 7.81 -14.39 27.74
C GLU A 173 6.88 -13.36 28.35
N GLU A 174 6.84 -12.14 27.81
CA GLU A 174 5.96 -11.06 28.25
C GLU A 174 4.49 -11.49 28.21
N ALA A 175 4.09 -12.17 27.13
CA ALA A 175 2.73 -12.69 26.99
C ALA A 175 2.41 -13.84 27.95
N ARG A 176 3.42 -14.56 28.46
CA ARG A 176 3.24 -15.60 29.47
C ARG A 176 3.00 -14.99 30.84
N TYR A 177 3.74 -13.93 31.20
CA TYR A 177 3.58 -13.24 32.48
C TYR A 177 2.26 -12.45 32.56
N HIS A 178 1.80 -11.87 31.44
CA HIS A 178 0.59 -11.06 31.39
C HIS A 178 -0.64 -11.79 30.81
N ARG A 179 -0.70 -13.12 30.92
CA ARG A 179 -1.76 -13.91 30.26
C ARG A 179 -3.17 -13.51 30.70
N THR A 180 -3.37 -13.30 32.01
CA THR A 180 -4.67 -12.94 32.58
C THR A 180 -5.16 -11.58 32.06
N GLU A 181 -4.27 -10.58 32.03
CA GLU A 181 -4.59 -9.25 31.52
C GLU A 181 -4.83 -9.29 30.00
N LEU A 182 -4.07 -10.10 29.27
CA LEU A 182 -4.27 -10.30 27.83
C LEU A 182 -5.62 -10.94 27.52
N ASP A 183 -6.04 -11.95 28.28
CA ASP A 183 -7.35 -12.61 28.10
C ASP A 183 -8.52 -11.65 28.40
N ALA A 184 -8.33 -10.71 29.33
CA ALA A 184 -9.30 -9.65 29.61
C ALA A 184 -9.38 -8.65 28.44
N VAL A 185 -8.22 -8.21 27.93
CA VAL A 185 -8.15 -7.26 26.81
C VAL A 185 -8.57 -7.89 25.48
N ALA A 186 -8.41 -9.20 25.29
CA ALA A 186 -8.84 -9.88 24.07
C ALA A 186 -10.34 -9.65 23.77
N LYS A 187 -11.16 -9.46 24.82
CA LYS A 187 -12.62 -9.26 24.74
C LYS A 187 -13.05 -7.82 24.49
N THR A 188 -12.13 -6.86 24.54
CA THR A 188 -12.47 -5.45 24.30
C THR A 188 -12.49 -5.12 22.82
N ASP A 189 -13.22 -4.10 22.41
CA ASP A 189 -13.19 -3.68 21.02
C ASP A 189 -11.87 -2.96 20.67
N PRO A 190 -11.44 -3.01 19.40
CA PRO A 190 -10.44 -2.11 18.84
C PRO A 190 -10.74 -0.64 19.11
N LEU A 191 -9.70 0.18 19.17
CA LEU A 191 -9.82 1.63 19.41
C LEU A 191 -10.55 2.28 18.21
N PRO A 192 -11.65 3.03 18.45
CA PRO A 192 -12.31 3.75 17.38
C PRO A 192 -11.47 4.95 16.93
N VAL A 193 -11.62 5.34 15.66
CA VAL A 193 -11.09 6.59 15.11
C VAL A 193 -12.00 7.72 15.55
N THR A 194 -11.42 8.73 16.21
CA THR A 194 -12.14 9.91 16.73
C THR A 194 -11.97 11.13 15.84
N LYS A 195 -10.91 11.15 15.04
CA LYS A 195 -10.65 12.21 14.07
C LYS A 195 -10.02 11.63 12.81
N GLN A 196 -10.46 12.13 11.65
CA GLN A 196 -9.85 11.85 10.36
C GLN A 196 -9.75 13.13 9.54
N GLN A 197 -8.68 13.27 8.76
CA GLN A 197 -8.50 14.39 7.83
C GLN A 197 -7.60 13.99 6.66
N HIS A 198 -7.79 14.64 5.51
CA HIS A 198 -6.90 14.52 4.37
C HIS A 198 -5.98 15.75 4.31
N GLU A 199 -4.68 15.52 4.33
CA GLU A 199 -3.62 16.52 4.14
C GLU A 199 -2.96 16.30 2.78
N GLY A 200 -3.56 16.86 1.73
CA GLY A 200 -3.15 16.59 0.35
C GLY A 200 -3.28 15.10 0.03
N SER A 201 -2.15 14.47 -0.29
CA SER A 201 -2.02 13.03 -0.58
C SER A 201 -1.84 12.14 0.65
N THR A 202 -2.11 12.66 1.85
CA THR A 202 -1.93 11.93 3.11
C THR A 202 -3.22 11.82 3.88
N PHE A 203 -3.61 10.62 4.29
CA PHE A 203 -4.68 10.43 5.25
C PHE A 203 -4.13 10.45 6.67
N VAL A 204 -4.73 11.25 7.55
CA VAL A 204 -4.32 11.36 8.95
C VAL A 204 -5.48 10.99 9.84
N ILE A 205 -5.25 10.04 10.73
CA ILE A 205 -6.25 9.55 11.69
C ILE A 205 -5.75 9.69 13.11
N THR A 206 -6.68 9.91 14.04
CA THR A 206 -6.44 9.83 15.48
C THR A 206 -7.39 8.80 16.09
N PHE A 207 -6.83 7.81 16.77
CA PHE A 207 -7.57 6.81 17.52
C PHE A 207 -7.97 7.33 18.91
N ALA A 208 -8.96 6.69 19.53
CA ALA A 208 -9.33 6.93 20.90
C ALA A 208 -8.13 6.77 21.85
N GLY A 209 -7.82 7.84 22.60
CA GLY A 209 -6.61 7.96 23.41
C GLY A 209 -5.53 8.86 22.82
N GLY A 210 -5.67 9.33 21.57
CA GLY A 210 -4.80 10.36 20.99
C GLY A 210 -3.67 9.85 20.08
N SER A 211 -3.50 8.53 19.96
CA SER A 211 -2.58 7.91 19.00
C SER A 211 -2.91 8.32 17.56
N THR A 212 -1.93 8.84 16.84
CA THR A 212 -2.11 9.47 15.52
C THR A 212 -1.23 8.80 14.46
N VAL A 213 -1.81 8.51 13.30
CA VAL A 213 -1.14 7.79 12.19
C VAL A 213 -1.35 8.53 10.87
N ARG A 214 -0.29 8.57 10.06
CA ARG A 214 -0.33 9.05 8.66
C ARG A 214 -0.28 7.85 7.72
N ILE A 215 -1.13 7.86 6.71
CA ILE A 215 -1.29 6.74 5.78
C ILE A 215 -1.23 7.28 4.34
N ARG A 216 -0.50 6.57 3.48
CA ARG A 216 -0.39 6.85 2.05
C ARG A 216 -0.33 5.56 1.26
N ARG A 217 -0.93 5.56 0.08
CA ARG A 217 -0.71 4.56 -0.97
C ARG A 217 0.19 5.21 -2.04
N MET A 218 1.14 4.47 -2.58
CA MET A 218 1.92 4.87 -3.75
C MET A 218 1.75 3.79 -4.81
N HIS A 219 1.32 4.17 -6.00
CA HIS A 219 1.21 3.31 -7.17
C HIS A 219 2.10 3.86 -8.27
N ALA A 220 2.66 3.01 -9.13
CA ALA A 220 3.41 3.50 -10.28
C ALA A 220 2.47 4.33 -11.18
N ALA A 221 2.87 5.55 -11.56
CA ALA A 221 2.09 6.33 -12.51
C ALA A 221 2.11 5.61 -13.86
N ALA A 222 0.95 5.51 -14.53
CA ALA A 222 0.90 4.97 -15.89
C ALA A 222 1.83 5.80 -16.80
N PRO A 223 2.59 5.15 -17.70
CA PRO A 223 3.48 5.82 -18.64
C PRO A 223 2.74 6.67 -19.67
#